data_AF-A0AAU5DBF4-F1
#
_entry.id   AF-A0AAU5DBF4-F1
#
_cell.length_a   1.000
_cell.length_b   1.000
_cell.length_c   1.000
_cell.angle_alpha   90.00
_cell.angle_beta   90.00
_cell.angle_gamma   90.00
#
_symmetry.space_group_name_H-M   'P 1'
#
loop_
_entity.id
_entity.type
_entity.pdbx_description
1 polymer ?
#
loop_
_entity_poly.entity_id
_entity_poly.type
_entity_poly.pdbx_seq_one_letter_code
_entity_poly.pdbx_strand_id
1 'polypeptide(L)'
;MIASRFNDSEKQSLLDAASASAMTVSGFLAHASLAAARDLSRTAAAVAGEREMLNELFALRRHLGQIGNNVNQVAKALNSGADAPHAEAVLAAVRRAAERVDDFTRRHVESAGSVR
;
A
#
# COMPACT_ATOMS: atom_id res chain seq x y z
N MET A 1 12.95 22.72 -18.37
CA MET A 1 12.27 21.49 -18.82
C MET A 1 12.00 20.64 -17.59
N ILE A 2 10.75 20.21 -17.36
CA ILE A 2 10.40 19.29 -16.26
C ILE A 2 10.31 17.89 -16.88
N ALA A 3 11.02 16.91 -16.31
CA ALA A 3 11.02 15.54 -16.79
C ALA A 3 10.37 14.62 -15.76
N SER A 4 9.49 13.73 -16.21
CA SER A 4 8.83 12.71 -15.39
C SER A 4 9.11 11.32 -15.97
N ARG A 5 9.25 10.32 -15.10
CA ARG A 5 9.43 8.92 -15.49
C ARG A 5 8.11 8.18 -15.31
N PHE A 6 7.78 7.34 -16.28
CA PHE A 6 6.60 6.48 -16.27
C PHE A 6 7.04 5.07 -16.62
N ASN A 7 6.45 4.08 -15.97
CA ASN A 7 6.53 2.70 -16.43
C ASN A 7 5.59 2.48 -17.63
N ASP A 8 5.62 1.28 -18.20
CA ASP A 8 4.86 0.99 -19.43
C ASP A 8 3.34 1.09 -19.25
N SER A 9 2.80 0.68 -18.10
CA SER A 9 1.35 0.75 -17.84
C SER A 9 0.86 2.18 -17.57
N GLU A 10 1.65 2.97 -16.84
CA GLU A 10 1.41 4.41 -16.65
C GLU A 10 1.44 5.14 -17.99
N LYS A 11 2.43 4.82 -18.84
CA LYS A 11 2.53 5.39 -20.18
C LYS A 11 1.32 5.05 -21.04
N GLN A 12 0.85 3.80 -21.00
CA GLN A 12 -0.36 3.39 -21.73
C GLN A 12 -1.60 4.14 -21.22
N SER A 13 -1.76 4.24 -19.90
CA SER A 13 -2.87 4.98 -19.28
C SER A 13 -2.89 6.45 -19.71
N LEU A 14 -1.71 7.08 -19.81
CA LEU A 14 -1.57 8.46 -20.29
C LEU A 14 -1.90 8.61 -21.78
N LEU A 15 -1.53 7.63 -22.62
CA LEU A 15 -1.88 7.60 -24.04
C LEU A 15 -3.39 7.51 -24.23
N ASP A 16 -4.03 6.61 -23.49
CA ASP A 16 -5.48 6.38 -23.56
C ASP A 16 -6.25 7.63 -23.11
N ALA A 17 -5.85 8.24 -22.00
CA ALA A 17 -6.47 9.45 -21.48
C ALA A 17 -6.29 10.66 -22.41
N ALA A 18 -5.11 10.82 -23.01
CA ALA A 18 -4.85 11.87 -24.00
C ALA A 18 -5.71 11.69 -25.25
N SER A 19 -5.80 10.45 -25.76
CA SER A 19 -6.67 10.09 -26.89
C SER A 19 -8.14 10.39 -26.60
N ALA A 20 -8.64 9.95 -25.44
CA ALA A 20 -10.01 10.20 -24.99
C ALA A 20 -10.33 11.69 -24.83
N SER A 21 -9.31 12.51 -24.54
CA SER A 21 -9.43 13.96 -24.39
C SER A 21 -9.17 14.73 -25.70
N ALA A 22 -8.89 14.04 -26.82
CA ALA A 22 -8.46 14.64 -28.09
C ALA A 22 -7.21 15.56 -27.95
N MET A 23 -6.27 15.18 -27.08
CA MET A 23 -5.04 15.92 -26.80
C MET A 23 -3.81 15.12 -27.19
N THR A 24 -2.69 15.80 -27.46
CA THR A 24 -1.39 15.14 -27.44
C THR A 24 -1.05 14.73 -26.01
N VAL A 25 -0.22 13.70 -25.82
CA VAL A 25 0.20 13.24 -24.48
C VAL A 25 0.84 14.39 -23.68
N SER A 26 1.73 15.17 -24.31
CA SER A 26 2.37 16.32 -23.66
C SER A 26 1.36 17.41 -23.29
N GLY A 27 0.36 17.67 -24.15
CA GLY A 27 -0.71 18.63 -23.88
C GLY A 27 -1.61 18.17 -22.73
N PHE A 28 -1.96 16.89 -22.70
CA PHE A 28 -2.73 16.28 -21.62
C PHE A 28 -1.98 16.38 -20.29
N LEU A 29 -0.69 16.01 -20.26
CA LEU A 29 0.16 16.12 -19.07
C LEU A 29 0.23 17.57 -18.55
N ALA A 30 0.44 18.54 -19.45
CA ALA A 30 0.46 19.96 -19.08
C ALA A 30 -0.89 20.42 -18.51
N HIS A 31 -1.99 20.03 -19.14
CA HIS A 31 -3.32 20.39 -18.67
C HIS A 31 -3.64 19.75 -17.31
N ALA A 32 -3.39 18.45 -17.15
CA ALA A 32 -3.62 17.71 -15.91
C ALA A 32 -2.79 18.26 -14.75
N SER A 33 -1.50 18.53 -14.99
CA SER A 33 -0.62 19.12 -13.97
C SER A 33 -1.04 20.54 -13.57
N LEU A 34 -1.46 21.38 -14.52
CA LEU A 34 -1.98 22.71 -14.23
C LEU A 34 -3.34 22.66 -13.53
N ALA A 35 -4.22 21.72 -13.88
CA ALA A 35 -5.49 21.52 -13.22
C ALA A 35 -5.29 21.09 -11.75
N ALA A 36 -4.38 20.15 -11.49
CA ALA A 36 -4.01 19.75 -10.14
C ALA A 36 -3.39 20.91 -9.33
N ALA A 37 -2.55 21.72 -9.96
CA ALA A 37 -1.97 22.90 -9.30
C ALA A 37 -3.01 23.97 -8.92
N ARG A 38 -4.14 24.05 -9.64
CA ARG A 38 -5.22 24.99 -9.33
C ARG A 38 -6.07 24.55 -8.12
N ASP A 39 -6.25 23.25 -7.92
CA ASP A 39 -6.94 22.68 -6.74
C ASP A 39 -5.94 21.97 -5.81
N LEU A 40 -4.97 22.76 -5.33
CA LEU A 40 -3.86 22.23 -4.53
C LEU A 40 -4.32 21.54 -3.25
N SER A 41 -5.40 22.01 -2.61
CA SER A 41 -5.93 21.40 -1.39
C SER A 41 -6.42 19.97 -1.64
N ARG A 42 -7.19 19.75 -2.71
CA ARG A 42 -7.63 18.40 -3.08
C ARG A 42 -6.46 17.51 -3.46
N THR A 43 -5.52 18.01 -4.26
CA THR A 43 -4.34 17.25 -4.66
C THR A 43 -3.47 16.86 -3.46
N ALA A 44 -3.25 17.79 -2.53
CA ALA A 44 -2.49 17.51 -1.32
C ALA A 44 -3.16 16.44 -0.45
N ALA A 45 -4.49 16.48 -0.29
CA ALA A 45 -5.24 15.46 0.44
C ALA A 45 -5.12 14.07 -0.23
N ALA A 46 -5.23 13.99 -1.55
CA ALA A 46 -5.09 12.73 -2.28
C ALA A 46 -3.68 12.13 -2.12
N VAL A 47 -2.63 12.94 -2.28
CA VAL A 47 -1.23 12.50 -2.10
C VAL A 47 -0.95 12.09 -0.65
N ALA A 48 -1.50 12.80 0.32
CA ALA A 48 -1.36 12.45 1.73
C ALA A 48 -2.00 11.08 2.03
N GLY A 49 -3.22 10.84 1.55
CA GLY A 49 -3.91 9.56 1.74
C GLY A 49 -3.18 8.37 1.10
N GLU A 50 -2.62 8.53 -0.10
CA GLU A 50 -1.80 7.48 -0.73
C GLU A 50 -0.55 7.15 0.10
N ARG A 51 0.14 8.18 0.60
CA ARG A 51 1.32 7.99 1.45
C ARG A 51 0.99 7.32 2.77
N GLU A 52 -0.12 7.69 3.38
CA GLU A 52 -0.61 7.06 4.61
C GLU A 52 -0.86 5.56 4.38
N MET A 53 -1.59 5.20 3.33
CA MET A 53 -1.86 3.80 2.96
C MET A 53 -0.57 3.01 2.70
N LEU A 54 0.39 3.56 1.97
CA LEU A 54 1.69 2.91 1.74
C LEU A 54 2.48 2.70 3.04
N ASN A 55 2.48 3.70 3.93
CA ASN A 55 3.14 3.59 5.23
C ASN A 55 2.53 2.46 6.07
N GLU A 56 1.20 2.36 6.08
CA GLU A 56 0.49 1.30 6.77
C GLU A 56 0.81 -0.08 6.18
N LEU A 57 0.84 -0.23 4.85
CA LEU A 57 1.26 -1.47 4.19
C LEU A 57 2.71 -1.87 4.53
N PHE A 58 3.64 -0.91 4.63
CA PHE A 58 5.01 -1.21 5.03
C PHE A 58 5.11 -1.61 6.51
N ALA A 59 4.36 -0.95 7.39
CA ALA A 59 4.26 -1.34 8.80
C ALA A 59 3.71 -2.76 8.94
N LEU A 60 2.67 -3.07 8.15
CA LEU A 60 2.06 -4.39 8.06
C LEU A 60 3.07 -5.47 7.65
N ARG A 61 3.78 -5.26 6.55
CA ARG A 61 4.81 -6.17 6.06
C ARG A 61 5.89 -6.44 7.12
N ARG A 62 6.31 -5.40 7.85
CA ARG A 62 7.29 -5.52 8.93
C ARG A 62 6.77 -6.39 10.07
N HIS A 63 5.51 -6.18 10.47
CA HIS A 63 4.88 -7.00 11.50
C HIS A 63 4.75 -8.47 11.08
N LEU A 64 4.36 -8.75 9.84
CA LEU A 64 4.33 -10.10 9.29
C LEU A 64 5.73 -10.77 9.30
N GLY A 65 6.79 -10.02 9.00
CA GLY A 65 8.16 -10.52 9.11
C GLY A 65 8.55 -10.89 10.55
N GLN A 66 8.18 -10.06 11.53
CA GLN A 66 8.41 -10.33 12.96
C GLN A 66 7.63 -11.56 13.44
N ILE A 67 6.38 -11.70 13.00
CA ILE A 67 5.55 -12.88 13.23
C ILE A 67 6.26 -14.15 12.74
N GLY A 68 6.68 -14.16 11.48
CA GLY A 68 7.34 -15.32 10.87
C GLY A 68 8.61 -15.72 11.61
N ASN A 69 9.41 -14.74 12.02
CA ASN A 69 10.62 -14.99 12.82
C ASN A 69 10.30 -15.65 14.17
N ASN A 70 9.29 -15.15 14.87
CA ASN A 70 8.92 -15.68 16.18
C ASN A 70 8.35 -17.10 16.10
N VAL A 71 7.51 -17.38 15.09
CA VAL A 71 7.01 -18.74 14.81
C VAL A 71 8.17 -19.68 14.50
N ASN A 72 9.12 -19.25 13.67
CA ASN A 72 10.30 -20.03 13.33
C ASN A 72 11.18 -20.33 14.56
N GLN A 73 11.31 -19.39 15.49
CA GLN A 73 12.04 -19.59 16.75
C GLN A 73 11.36 -20.64 17.65
N VAL A 74 10.04 -20.57 17.81
CA VAL A 74 9.27 -21.58 18.58
C VAL A 74 9.41 -22.96 17.96
N ALA A 75 9.25 -23.07 16.64
CA ALA A 75 9.39 -24.34 15.92
C ALA A 75 10.80 -24.92 16.11
N LYS A 76 11.85 -24.09 16.01
CA LYS A 76 13.23 -24.52 16.22
C LYS A 76 13.48 -25.03 17.65
N ALA A 77 12.96 -24.35 18.66
CA ALA A 77 13.09 -24.76 20.05
C ALA A 77 12.43 -26.14 20.28
N LEU A 78 11.17 -26.28 19.88
CA LEU A 78 10.42 -27.54 20.02
C LEU A 78 11.05 -28.69 19.23
N ASN A 79 11.49 -28.45 17.99
CA ASN A 79 12.17 -29.47 17.18
C ASN A 79 13.52 -29.91 17.75
N SER A 80 14.16 -29.08 18.58
CA SER A 80 15.39 -29.45 19.29
C SER A 80 15.14 -30.16 20.61
N GLY A 81 13.88 -30.41 20.99
CA GLY A 81 13.50 -30.94 22.29
C GLY A 81 13.68 -29.94 23.45
N ALA A 82 13.97 -28.66 23.13
CA ALA A 82 14.04 -27.59 24.10
C ALA A 82 12.65 -27.06 24.42
N ASP A 83 12.47 -26.58 25.65
CA ASP A 83 11.20 -26.02 26.10
C ASP A 83 10.95 -24.63 25.47
N ALA A 84 9.68 -24.31 25.22
CA ALA A 84 9.25 -23.05 24.60
C ALA A 84 8.17 -22.33 25.44
N PRO A 85 8.50 -21.92 26.69
CA PRO A 85 7.52 -21.43 27.67
C PRO A 85 6.78 -20.15 27.25
N HIS A 86 7.26 -19.42 26.25
CA HIS A 86 6.62 -18.20 25.72
C HIS A 86 5.91 -18.42 24.38
N ALA A 87 5.84 -19.65 23.87
CA ALA A 87 5.24 -19.96 22.58
C ALA A 87 3.79 -19.49 22.47
N GLU A 88 2.98 -19.72 23.50
CA GLU A 88 1.58 -19.34 23.50
C GLU A 88 1.37 -17.81 23.45
N ALA A 89 2.14 -17.08 24.25
CA ALA A 89 2.12 -15.61 24.28
C ALA A 89 2.56 -15.01 22.93
N VAL A 90 3.61 -15.58 22.33
CA VAL A 90 4.09 -15.22 21.00
C VAL A 90 3.00 -15.47 19.96
N LEU A 91 2.38 -16.65 19.94
CA LEU A 91 1.33 -17.01 18.99
C LEU A 91 0.06 -16.15 19.16
N ALA A 92 -0.27 -15.77 20.39
CA ALA A 92 -1.37 -14.84 20.67
C ALA A 92 -1.08 -13.41 20.17
N ALA A 93 0.15 -12.92 20.35
CA ALA A 93 0.57 -11.64 19.79
C ALA A 93 0.56 -11.65 18.25
N VAL A 94 0.99 -12.77 17.65
CA VAL A 94 0.92 -13.02 16.22
C VAL A 94 -0.53 -12.98 15.71
N ARG A 95 -1.45 -13.70 16.35
CA ARG A 95 -2.88 -13.71 15.98
C ARG A 95 -3.49 -12.32 16.01
N ARG A 96 -3.27 -11.56 17.09
CA ARG A 96 -3.78 -10.17 17.19
C ARG A 96 -3.22 -9.26 16.12
N ALA A 97 -1.97 -9.48 15.70
CA ALA A 97 -1.38 -8.73 14.60
C ALA A 97 -1.99 -9.13 13.25
N ALA A 98 -2.28 -10.41 13.02
CA ALA A 98 -3.01 -10.88 11.85
C ALA A 98 -4.45 -10.31 11.78
N GLU A 99 -5.19 -10.29 12.89
CA GLU A 99 -6.53 -9.71 12.95
C GLU A 99 -6.55 -8.22 12.56
N ARG A 100 -5.55 -7.45 13.03
CA ARG A 100 -5.39 -6.04 12.62
C ARG A 100 -5.11 -5.88 11.13
N VAL A 101 -4.39 -6.83 10.53
CA VAL A 101 -4.14 -6.87 9.08
C VAL A 101 -5.44 -7.08 8.31
N ASP A 102 -6.24 -8.05 8.74
CA ASP A 102 -7.49 -8.39 8.09
C ASP A 102 -8.50 -7.23 8.19
N ASP A 103 -8.57 -6.57 9.34
CA ASP A 103 -9.42 -5.40 9.55
C ASP A 103 -9.00 -4.19 8.71
N PHE A 104 -7.69 -4.00 8.51
CA PHE A 104 -7.17 -2.96 7.63
C PHE A 104 -7.54 -3.25 6.17
N THR A 105 -7.27 -4.48 5.72
CA THR A 105 -7.58 -4.93 4.36
C THR A 105 -9.07 -4.78 4.05
N ARG A 106 -9.94 -5.15 4.99
CA ARG A 106 -11.41 -5.03 4.84
C ARG A 106 -11.85 -3.58 4.65
N ARG A 107 -11.40 -2.67 5.52
CA ARG A 107 -11.72 -1.23 5.44
C ARG A 107 -11.28 -0.58 4.12
N HIS A 108 -10.16 -1.02 3.57
CA HIS A 108 -9.62 -0.46 2.32
C HIS A 108 -10.22 -1.09 1.07
N VAL A 109 -10.59 -2.38 1.08
CA VAL A 109 -11.35 -3.02 -0.01
C VAL A 109 -12.75 -2.41 -0.12
N GLU A 110 -13.40 -2.10 1.01
CA GLU A 110 -14.71 -1.45 1.04
C GLU A 110 -14.65 0.00 0.54
N SER A 111 -13.60 0.75 0.90
CA SER A 111 -13.39 2.12 0.41
C SER A 111 -13.06 2.18 -1.08
N ALA A 112 -12.38 1.16 -1.63
CA ALA A 112 -12.11 1.02 -3.06
C ALA A 112 -13.34 0.58 -3.89
N GLY A 113 -14.33 -0.06 -3.25
CA GLY A 113 -15.57 -0.53 -3.89
C GLY A 113 -16.67 0.52 -4.00
N SER A 114 -16.61 1.59 -3.20
CA SER A 114 -17.63 2.66 -3.17
C SER A 114 -17.41 3.77 -4.21
N VAL A 115 -16.33 3.70 -5.00
CA VAL A 115 -16.08 4.60 -6.14
C VAL A 115 -16.35 3.83 -7.43
N ARG A 116 -17.62 3.59 -7.74
CA ARG A 116 -18.10 3.21 -9.06
C ARG A 116 -19.35 3.99 -9.40
#